data_AF-A0A067Q1Y4-F1
#
_entry.id   AF-A0A067Q1Y4-F1
#
_cell.length_a   1.000
_cell.length_b   1.000
_cell.length_c   1.000
_cell.angle_alpha   90.00
_cell.angle_beta   90.00
_cell.angle_gamma   90.00
#
_symmetry.space_group_name_H-M   'P 1'
#
loop_
_entity.id
_entity.type
_entity.pdbx_description
1 polymer ?
#
loop_
_entity_poly.entity_id
_entity_poly.type
_entity_poly.pdbx_seq_one_letter_code
_entity_poly.pdbx_strand_id
1 'polypeptide(L)' 'MPLLNRTLDGFLGILTGGLAYYLYETNPRTALPQDQRLGELVRWKYGKWKQERESRAKEEEVEVNWQSLVVEEEKK' A
#
# COMPACT_ATOMS: atom_id res chain seq x y z
N MET A 1 25.43 -15.33 21.06
CA MET A 1 25.47 -13.93 20.60
C MET A 1 24.23 -13.68 19.74
N PRO A 2 23.24 -12.88 20.18
CA PRO A 2 22.00 -12.73 19.44
C PRO A 2 22.16 -11.63 18.38
N LEU A 3 22.36 -12.02 17.11
CA LEU A 3 22.42 -11.10 15.96
C LEU A 3 21.16 -11.18 15.08
N LEU A 4 20.13 -11.91 15.53
CA LEU A 4 18.93 -12.16 14.72
C LEU A 4 17.94 -10.97 14.71
N ASN A 5 18.07 -10.00 15.63
CA ASN A 5 16.95 -9.09 15.92
C ASN A 5 17.17 -7.60 15.65
N ARG A 6 18.32 -7.19 15.11
CA ARG A 6 18.63 -5.75 14.98
C ARG A 6 17.73 -5.04 13.96
N THR A 7 17.29 -5.78 12.93
CA THR A 7 16.33 -5.30 11.93
C THR A 7 14.90 -5.32 12.44
N LEU A 8 14.51 -6.33 13.22
CA LEU A 8 13.18 -6.41 13.82
C LEU A 8 12.98 -5.32 14.87
N ASP A 9 13.98 -5.06 15.72
CA ASP A 9 13.94 -3.98 16.72
C ASP A 9 13.86 -2.60 16.04
N GLY A 10 14.56 -2.41 14.91
CA GLY A 10 14.44 -1.19 14.10
C GLY A 10 13.07 -1.04 13.43
N PHE A 11 12.52 -2.13 12.90
CA PHE A 11 11.19 -2.14 12.27
C PHE A 11 10.08 -1.88 13.30
N LEU A 12 10.20 -2.50 14.47
CA LEU A 12 9.33 -2.26 15.62
C LEU A 12 9.46 -0.82 16.09
N GLY A 13 10.67 -0.25 16.17
CA GLY A 13 10.87 1.16 16.53
C GLY A 13 10.17 2.14 15.58
N ILE A 14 10.24 1.89 14.27
CA ILE A 14 9.54 2.71 13.25
C ILE A 14 8.03 2.55 13.37
N LEU A 15 7.53 1.31 13.53
CA LEU A 15 6.11 1.05 13.74
C LEU A 15 5.58 1.70 15.03
N THR A 16 6.32 1.57 16.13
CA THR A 16 5.97 2.16 17.42
C THR A 16 5.97 3.69 17.35
N GLY A 17 6.96 4.30 16.68
CA GLY A 17 6.99 5.74 16.46
C GLY A 17 5.80 6.24 15.62
N GLY A 18 5.47 5.53 14.54
CA GLY A 18 4.30 5.83 13.71
C GLY A 18 2.97 5.66 14.46
N LEU A 19 2.85 4.60 15.27
CA LEU A 19 1.65 4.36 16.08
C LEU A 19 1.47 5.41 17.18
N ALA A 20 2.55 5.78 17.87
CA ALA A 20 2.52 6.84 18.87
C ALA A 20 2.09 8.17 18.24
N TYR A 21 2.58 8.48 17.04
CA TYR A 21 2.16 9.66 16.28
C TYR A 21 0.67 9.59 15.89
N TYR A 22 0.19 8.44 15.43
CA TYR A 22 -1.23 8.23 15.10
C TYR A 22 -2.14 8.44 16.34
N LEU A 23 -1.71 7.96 17.51
CA LEU A 23 -2.45 8.12 18.76
C LEU A 23 -2.43 9.58 19.26
N TYR A 24 -1.32 10.30 19.05
CA TYR A 24 -1.23 11.73 19.33
C TYR A 24 -2.20 12.56 18.46
N GLU A 25 -2.35 12.17 17.20
CA GLU A 25 -3.19 12.87 16.23
C GLU A 25 -4.70 12.58 16.40
N THR A 26 -5.06 11.44 17.01
CA THR A 26 -6.44 11.06 17.34
C THR A 26 -6.91 11.58 18.70
N ASN A 27 -6.04 12.25 19.47
CA ASN A 27 -6.43 12.87 20.72
C ASN A 27 -7.28 14.13 20.46
N PRO A 28 -8.49 14.23 21.05
CA PRO A 28 -9.44 15.32 20.78
C PRO A 28 -8.97 16.70 21.27
N ARG A 29 -7.92 16.76 22.11
CA ARG A 29 -7.33 18.01 22.62
C ARG A 29 -6.19 18.57 21.76
N THR A 30 -5.61 17.74 20.89
CA THR A 30 -4.43 18.08 20.07
C THR A 30 -4.66 17.80 18.59
N ALA A 31 -5.91 17.53 18.19
CA ALA A 31 -6.26 17.20 16.82
C ALA A 31 -5.85 18.34 15.88
N LEU A 32 -4.78 18.12 15.12
CA LEU A 32 -4.42 18.98 13.99
C LEU A 32 -5.56 18.91 12.95
N PRO A 33 -5.81 20.00 12.20
CA PRO A 33 -6.75 19.99 11.08
C PRO A 33 -6.48 18.80 10.15
N GLN A 34 -7.54 18.17 9.63
CA GLN A 34 -7.42 16.93 8.85
C GLN A 34 -6.41 17.06 7.70
N ASP A 35 -6.40 18.20 7.00
CA ASP A 35 -5.49 18.49 5.89
C ASP A 35 -3.98 18.47 6.23
N GLN A 36 -3.62 18.57 7.53
CA GLN A 36 -2.23 18.49 7.98
C GLN A 36 -1.83 17.11 8.49
N ARG A 37 -2.74 16.13 8.42
CA ARG A 37 -2.49 14.80 8.97
C ARG A 37 -1.66 13.95 8.03
N LEU A 38 -0.61 13.34 8.57
CA LEU A 38 0.18 12.35 7.82
C LEU A 38 -0.67 11.16 7.39
N GLY A 39 -1.69 10.80 8.20
CA GLY A 39 -2.61 9.73 7.86
C GLY A 39 -3.38 9.96 6.56
N GLU A 40 -3.74 11.20 6.26
CA GLU A 40 -4.46 11.55 5.03
C GLU A 40 -3.54 11.48 3.81
N LEU A 41 -2.30 11.92 3.95
CA LEU A 41 -1.26 11.79 2.93
C LEU A 41 -0.92 10.31 2.63
N VAL A 42 -0.81 9.49 3.67
CA VAL A 42 -0.60 8.04 3.55
C VAL A 42 -1.78 7.37 2.85
N ARG A 43 -3.02 7.77 3.19
CA ARG A 43 -4.24 7.27 2.56
C ARG A 43 -4.29 7.63 1.07
N TRP A 44 -3.95 8.87 0.71
CA TRP A 44 -3.84 9.31 -0.68
C TRP A 44 -2.78 8.50 -1.44
N LYS A 45 -1.58 8.36 -0.86
CA LYS A 45 -0.48 7.60 -1.47
C LYS A 45 -0.85 6.13 -1.68
N TYR A 46 -1.51 5.51 -0.70
CA TYR A 46 -1.99 4.14 -0.81
C TYR A 46 -3.06 4.00 -1.90
N GLY A 47 -4.00 4.94 -1.99
CA GLY A 47 -5.01 4.98 -3.06
C GLY A 47 -4.39 5.09 -4.45
N LYS A 48 -3.43 6.00 -4.63
CA LYS A 48 -2.63 6.13 -5.85
C LYS A 48 -1.91 4.83 -6.23
N TRP A 49 -1.22 4.22 -5.26
CA TRP A 49 -0.48 2.98 -5.50
C TRP A 49 -1.40 1.81 -5.86
N LYS A 50 -2.53 1.68 -5.16
CA LYS A 50 -3.54 0.66 -5.47
C LYS A 50 -4.10 0.84 -6.88
N GLN A 51 -4.41 2.08 -7.27
CA GLN A 51 -4.92 2.40 -8.61
C GLN A 51 -3.89 2.06 -9.70
N GLU A 52 -2.60 2.34 -9.46
CA GLU A 52 -1.51 2.02 -10.39
C GLU A 52 -1.28 0.50 -10.51
N ARG A 53 -1.47 -0.26 -9.42
CA ARG A 53 -1.43 -1.73 -9.48
C ARG A 53 -2.63 -2.29 -10.23
N GLU A 54 -3.81 -1.73 -10.03
CA GLU A 54 -5.02 -2.14 -10.75
C GLU A 54 -4.95 -1.77 -12.23
N SER A 55 -4.34 -0.63 -12.60
CA SER A 55 -4.13 -0.28 -14.01
C SER A 55 -3.12 -1.20 -14.68
N ARG A 56 -2.01 -1.53 -14.01
CA ARG A 56 -1.05 -2.53 -14.51
C ARG A 56 -1.68 -3.91 -14.66
N ALA A 57 -2.47 -4.35 -13.69
CA ALA A 57 -3.16 -5.64 -13.76
C ALA A 57 -4.18 -5.67 -14.92
N LYS A 58 -4.89 -4.56 -15.17
CA LYS A 58 -5.79 -4.43 -16.32
C LYS A 58 -5.04 -4.36 -17.65
N GLU A 59 -3.90 -3.70 -17.72
CA GLU A 59 -3.04 -3.67 -18.91
C GLU A 59 -2.49 -5.07 -19.22
N GLU A 60 -2.04 -5.82 -18.21
CA GLU A 60 -1.62 -7.22 -18.36
C GLU A 60 -2.78 -8.14 -18.79
N GLU A 61 -4.00 -7.95 -18.25
CA GLU A 61 -5.19 -8.70 -18.69
C GLU A 61 -5.62 -8.38 -20.13
N VAL A 62 -5.43 -7.14 -20.59
CA VAL A 62 -5.72 -6.74 -21.98
C VAL A 62 -4.67 -7.30 -22.94
N GLU A 63 -3.40 -7.37 -22.52
CA GLU A 63 -2.32 -7.99 -23.30
C GLU A 63 -2.48 -9.52 -23.37
N VAL A 64 -2.89 -10.15 -22.27
CA VAL A 64 -3.24 -11.58 -22.18
C VAL A 64 -4.71 -11.78 -22.56
N ASN A 65 -5.09 -11.36 -23.76
CA ASN A 65 -6.46 -11.57 -24.26
C ASN A 65 -6.67 -13.04 -24.66
N TRP A 66 -7.32 -13.81 -23.79
CA TRP A 66 -7.74 -15.21 -23.97
C TRP A 66 -8.62 -15.48 -25.20
N GLN A 67 -9.20 -14.47 -25.84
CA GLN A 67 -9.97 -14.62 -27.08
C GLN A 67 -9.11 -15.08 -28.26
N SER A 68 -7.82 -14.68 -28.28
CA SER A 68 -6.90 -15.16 -29.31
C SER A 68 -6.58 -16.65 -29.13
N LEU A 69 -6.49 -17.13 -27.88
CA LEU A 69 -6.23 -18.53 -27.57
C LEU A 69 -7.42 -19.45 -27.94
N VAL A 70 -8.66 -19.00 -27.74
CA VAL A 70 -9.85 -19.78 -28.13
C VAL A 70 -9.99 -19.88 -29.65
N VAL A 71 -9.66 -18.82 -30.39
CA VAL A 71 -9.66 -18.85 -31.86
C VAL A 71 -8.53 -19.72 -32.41
N GLU A 72 -7.38 -19.79 -31.73
CA GLU A 72 -6.27 -20.67 -32.09
C GLU A 72 -6.59 -22.15 -31.85
N GLU A 73 -7.34 -22.48 -30.79
CA GLU A 73 -7.78 -23.86 -30.50
C GLU A 73 -8.85 -24.37 -31.47
N GLU A 74 -9.81 -23.54 -31.90
CA GLU A 74 -10.81 -23.97 -32.89
C GLU A 74 -10.24 -24.15 -34.31
N LYS A 75 -9.05 -23.62 -34.59
CA LYS A 75 -8.40 -23.73 -35.91
C LYS A 75 -7.53 -24.98 -36.08
N LYS A 76 -7.36 -25.80 -35.04
CA LYS A 76 -6.54 -27.01 -35.04
C LYS A 76 -7.38 -28.27 -35.10
#